data_AF-A0A7R9E9U6-F1
#
_entry.id   AF-A0A7R9E9U6-F1
#
_cell.length_a   1.000
_cell.length_b   1.000
_cell.length_c   1.000
_cell.angle_alpha   90.00
_cell.angle_beta   90.00
_cell.angle_gamma   90.00
#
_symmetry.space_group_name_H-M   'P 1'
#
loop_
_entity.id
_entity.type
_entity.pdbx_description
1 polymer ?
#
loop_
_entity_poly.entity_id
_entity_poly.type
_entity_poly.pdbx_seq_one_letter_code
_entity_poly.pdbx_strand_id
1 'polypeptide(L)'
;MGLWDKLVSLLGFKKKEVNVLVIGLNNSGKSTVINHFKNEEERTVDIVPTVGFNVEKFKIVVREELDLLLQHPDISGRRLPILFFANKMDLRDALSSVKIASGLGLERILDKPWHICASNAVTGEGLQE
;
A
#
# COMPACT_ATOMS: atom_id res chain seq x y z
N MET A 1 0.22 22.48 22.19
CA MET A 1 0.82 23.30 21.10
C MET A 1 2.02 24.03 21.67
N GLY A 2 3.20 23.46 21.51
CA GLY A 2 4.41 23.85 22.23
C GLY A 2 5.23 24.91 21.51
N LEU A 3 6.16 25.55 22.25
CA LEU A 3 7.13 26.50 21.71
C LEU A 3 7.99 25.89 20.56
N TRP A 4 8.18 24.57 20.62
CA TRP A 4 8.85 23.75 19.61
C TRP A 4 8.14 23.74 18.25
N ASP A 5 6.80 23.70 18.23
CA ASP A 5 6.02 23.69 16.98
C ASP A 5 6.21 25.01 16.21
N LYS A 6 6.32 26.13 16.94
CA LYS A 6 6.61 27.46 16.37
C LYS A 6 8.05 27.58 15.86
N LEU A 7 9.00 26.95 16.55
CA LEU A 7 10.41 26.90 16.12
C LEU A 7 10.55 26.10 14.82
N VAL A 8 9.87 24.94 14.72
CA VAL A 8 9.84 24.12 13.50
C VAL A 8 9.16 24.85 12.34
N SER A 9 8.09 25.62 12.61
CA SER A 9 7.44 26.43 11.57
C SER A 9 8.30 27.61 11.10
N LEU A 10 9.08 28.23 12.00
CA LEU A 10 10.00 29.33 11.69
C LEU A 10 11.24 28.86 10.91
N LEU A 11 11.69 27.63 11.16
CA LEU A 11 12.80 26.97 10.46
C LEU A 11 12.39 26.41 9.08
N GLY A 12 11.14 26.57 8.64
CA GLY A 12 10.75 26.36 7.25
C GLY A 12 10.63 24.89 6.80
N PHE A 13 10.59 23.94 7.73
CA PHE A 13 10.27 22.54 7.40
C PHE A 13 8.77 22.40 7.10
N LYS A 14 8.35 22.83 5.91
CA LYS A 14 7.00 22.53 5.40
C LYS A 14 6.86 21.01 5.26
N LYS A 15 5.86 20.43 5.94
CA LYS A 15 5.42 19.06 5.64
C LYS A 15 5.10 18.98 4.15
N LYS A 16 5.81 18.12 3.43
CA LYS A 16 5.62 17.93 1.98
C LYS A 16 4.41 17.01 1.80
N GLU A 17 3.35 17.53 1.21
CA GLU A 17 2.20 16.72 0.81
C GLU A 17 2.62 15.77 -0.32
N VAL A 18 2.20 14.51 -0.22
CA VAL A 18 2.48 13.45 -1.19
C VAL A 18 1.19 12.73 -1.55
N ASN A 19 1.05 12.40 -2.83
CA ASN A 19 -0.07 11.60 -3.32
C ASN A 19 0.37 10.13 -3.38
N VAL A 20 -0.35 9.26 -2.67
CA VAL A 20 -0.10 7.81 -2.65
C VAL A 20 -1.27 7.11 -3.32
N LEU A 21 -0.96 6.21 -4.26
CA LEU A 21 -1.95 5.38 -4.93
C LEU A 21 -1.92 3.96 -4.32
N VAL A 22 -3.04 3.54 -3.73
CA VAL A 22 -3.19 2.20 -3.13
C VAL A 22 -3.99 1.31 -4.07
N ILE A 23 -3.37 0.23 -4.55
CA ILE A 23 -3.95 -0.72 -5.50
C ILE A 23 -3.95 -2.12 -4.89
N GLY A 24 -4.89 -2.96 -5.33
CA GLY A 24 -4.98 -4.35 -4.91
C GLY A 24 -6.33 -4.93 -5.27
N LEU A 25 -6.41 -6.26 -5.26
CA LEU A 25 -7.65 -6.98 -5.55
C LEU A 25 -8.78 -6.65 -4.57
N ASN A 26 -10.00 -6.98 -4.96
CA ASN A 26 -11.14 -6.93 -4.04
C ASN A 26 -10.87 -7.78 -2.81
N ASN A 27 -11.23 -7.27 -1.64
CA ASN A 27 -10.98 -7.91 -0.35
C ASN A 27 -9.48 -8.11 0.01
N SER A 28 -8.53 -7.47 -0.68
CA SER A 28 -7.11 -7.54 -0.29
C SER A 28 -6.77 -6.77 1.00
N GLY A 29 -7.71 -5.97 1.51
CA GLY A 29 -7.56 -5.19 2.75
C GLY A 29 -7.13 -3.74 2.55
N LYS A 30 -7.26 -3.18 1.34
CA LYS A 30 -6.91 -1.77 1.02
C LYS A 30 -7.51 -0.76 2.00
N SER A 31 -8.84 -0.77 2.16
CA SER A 31 -9.53 0.17 3.03
C SER A 31 -9.12 0.00 4.50
N THR A 32 -8.79 -1.22 4.90
CA THR A 32 -8.28 -1.55 6.24
C THR A 32 -6.89 -0.98 6.48
N VAL A 33 -5.97 -1.15 5.54
CA VAL A 33 -4.63 -0.55 5.62
C VAL A 33 -4.71 0.97 5.65
N ILE A 34 -5.50 1.58 4.76
CA ILE A 34 -5.67 3.04 4.71
C ILE A 34 -6.22 3.57 6.03
N ASN A 35 -7.12 2.83 6.68
CA ASN A 35 -7.67 3.22 7.97
C ASN A 35 -6.59 3.36 9.05
N HIS A 36 -5.56 2.50 9.04
CA HIS A 36 -4.43 2.62 9.97
C HIS A 36 -3.56 3.85 9.74
N PHE A 37 -3.51 4.36 8.50
CA PHE A 37 -2.76 5.59 8.16
C PHE A 37 -3.51 6.88 8.44
N LYS A 38 -4.81 6.81 8.75
CA LYS A 38 -5.56 7.96 9.25
C LYS A 38 -5.14 8.31 10.68
N ASN A 39 -5.36 9.57 11.05
CA ASN A 39 -5.24 9.99 12.45
C ASN A 39 -6.18 9.16 13.32
N GLU A 40 -5.81 8.93 14.59
CA GLU A 40 -6.59 8.10 15.51
C GLU A 40 -8.06 8.52 15.62
N GLU A 41 -8.32 9.83 15.56
CA GLU A 41 -9.66 10.44 15.60
C GLU A 41 -10.51 10.16 14.34
N GLU A 42 -9.88 9.82 13.22
CA GLU A 42 -10.52 9.59 11.91
C GLU A 42 -10.61 8.09 11.55
N ARG A 43 -10.10 7.22 12.42
CA ARG A 43 -10.17 5.76 12.23
C ARG A 43 -11.60 5.28 12.43
N THR A 44 -12.09 4.48 11.48
CA THR A 44 -13.40 3.84 11.62
C THR A 44 -13.26 2.44 12.18
N VAL A 45 -14.12 2.06 13.13
CA VAL A 45 -14.15 0.71 13.71
C VAL A 45 -14.70 -0.29 12.67
N ASP A 46 -15.75 0.12 11.96
CA ASP A 46 -16.35 -0.66 10.88
C ASP A 46 -15.81 -0.20 9.52
N ILE A 47 -15.27 -1.14 8.75
CA ILE A 47 -14.77 -0.88 7.40
C ILE A 47 -15.74 -1.53 6.42
N VAL A 48 -16.64 -0.70 5.91
CA VAL A 48 -17.57 -1.11 4.86
C VAL A 48 -16.86 -1.19 3.51
N PRO A 49 -17.26 -2.12 2.61
CA PRO A 49 -16.78 -2.12 1.24
C PRO A 49 -17.03 -0.75 0.59
N THR A 50 -15.99 -0.16 0.02
CA THR A 50 -16.09 1.15 -0.63
C THR A 50 -16.91 1.01 -1.91
N VAL A 51 -18.14 1.55 -1.91
CA VAL A 51 -19.03 1.56 -3.09
C VAL A 51 -18.61 2.73 -3.98
N GLY A 52 -17.83 2.42 -5.02
CA GLY A 52 -17.34 3.39 -6.00
C GLY A 52 -16.60 2.78 -7.18
N PHE A 53 -16.84 1.49 -7.49
CA PHE A 53 -16.06 0.75 -8.49
C PHE A 53 -16.96 -0.07 -9.41
N ASN A 54 -16.63 -0.10 -10.70
CA ASN A 54 -17.24 -1.03 -11.66
C ASN A 54 -16.72 -2.43 -11.37
N VAL A 55 -17.60 -3.39 -11.11
CA VAL A 55 -17.19 -4.78 -10.83
C VAL A 55 -17.16 -5.55 -12.16
N GLU A 56 -15.98 -5.60 -12.76
CA GLU A 56 -15.71 -6.48 -13.90
C GLU A 56 -14.97 -7.73 -13.42
N LYS A 57 -15.50 -8.90 -13.77
CA LYS A 57 -14.92 -10.19 -13.40
C LYS A 57 -13.84 -10.56 -14.41
N PHE A 58 -12.60 -10.24 -14.09
CA PHE A 58 -11.46 -10.71 -14.84
C PHE A 58 -10.87 -11.96 -14.17
N LYS A 59 -10.61 -13.00 -14.95
CA LYS A 59 -9.84 -14.17 -14.51
C LYS A 59 -8.37 -13.92 -14.85
N ILE A 60 -7.76 -12.96 -14.16
CA ILE A 60 -6.37 -12.55 -14.41
C ILE A 60 -5.50 -12.92 -13.20
N VAL A 61 -4.27 -13.36 -13.47
CA VAL A 61 -3.28 -13.67 -12.43
C VAL A 61 -2.69 -12.36 -11.90
N VAL A 62 -2.57 -12.18 -10.58
CA VAL A 62 -2.09 -10.92 -9.94
C VAL A 62 -0.80 -10.37 -10.57
N ARG A 63 0.09 -11.24 -11.02
CA ARG A 63 1.32 -10.86 -11.72
C ARG A 63 1.05 -10.10 -13.02
N GLU A 64 0.09 -10.54 -13.82
CA GLU A 64 -0.25 -9.90 -15.10
C GLU A 64 -0.82 -8.50 -14.89
N GLU A 65 -1.68 -8.30 -13.88
CA GLU A 65 -2.17 -6.98 -13.49
C GLU A 65 -1.03 -6.05 -13.04
N LEU A 66 -0.08 -6.59 -12.27
CA LEU A 66 1.08 -5.83 -11.85
C LEU A 66 1.94 -5.43 -13.06
N ASP A 67 2.18 -6.35 -14.00
CA ASP A 67 2.95 -6.08 -15.21
C ASP A 67 2.26 -5.00 -16.08
N LEU A 68 0.95 -5.08 -16.25
CA LEU A 68 0.16 -4.06 -16.97
C LEU A 68 0.24 -2.69 -16.29
N LEU A 69 0.13 -2.65 -14.96
CA LEU A 69 0.27 -1.42 -14.19
C LEU A 69 1.66 -0.80 -14.36
N LEU A 70 2.72 -1.60 -14.25
CA LEU A 70 4.10 -1.13 -14.36
C LEU A 70 4.44 -0.64 -15.77
N GLN A 71 3.81 -1.20 -16.79
CA GLN A 71 3.97 -0.79 -18.19
C GLN A 71 3.13 0.44 -18.57
N HIS A 72 2.16 0.84 -17.74
CA HIS A 72 1.30 1.98 -18.03
C HIS A 72 2.13 3.26 -18.29
N PRO A 73 1.82 4.09 -19.31
CA PRO A 73 2.63 5.26 -19.68
C PRO A 73 2.89 6.25 -18.53
N ASP A 74 1.92 6.41 -17.63
CA ASP A 74 2.04 7.30 -16.46
C ASP A 74 2.93 6.76 -15.34
N ILE A 75 3.31 5.47 -15.38
CA ILE A 75 4.06 4.76 -14.34
C ILE A 75 5.43 4.32 -14.85
N SER A 76 5.50 3.75 -16.05
CA SER A 76 6.71 3.14 -16.62
C SER A 76 7.87 4.14 -16.66
N GLY A 77 7.66 5.36 -17.14
CA GLY A 77 8.68 6.40 -17.22
C GLY A 77 9.06 7.08 -15.89
N ARG A 78 8.43 6.73 -14.76
CA ARG A 78 8.64 7.40 -13.48
C ARG A 78 9.35 6.48 -12.48
N ARG A 79 10.39 6.98 -11.83
CA ARG A 79 11.06 6.27 -10.73
C ARG A 79 10.26 6.42 -9.43
N LEU A 80 9.10 5.76 -9.36
CA LEU A 80 8.20 5.78 -8.22
C LEU A 80 8.57 4.68 -7.22
N PRO A 81 8.73 4.97 -5.92
CA PRO A 81 8.85 3.94 -4.90
C PRO A 81 7.57 3.11 -4.79
N ILE A 82 7.72 1.79 -4.68
CA ILE A 82 6.60 0.85 -4.56
C ILE A 82 6.70 0.08 -3.24
N LEU A 83 5.65 0.12 -2.44
CA LEU A 83 5.53 -0.70 -1.24
C LEU A 83 4.47 -1.77 -1.45
N PHE A 84 4.86 -3.03 -1.26
CA PHE A 84 3.97 -4.17 -1.31
C PHE A 84 3.62 -4.62 0.12
N PHE A 85 2.32 -4.72 0.40
CA PHE A 85 1.84 -5.38 1.62
C PHE A 85 1.39 -6.81 1.29
N ALA A 86 2.12 -7.80 1.80
CA ALA A 86 1.68 -9.18 1.90
C ALA A 86 0.70 -9.30 3.08
N ASN A 87 -0.48 -8.71 2.88
CA ASN A 87 -1.50 -8.57 3.91
C ASN A 87 -2.21 -9.90 4.24
N LYS A 88 -2.81 -9.98 5.42
CA LYS A 88 -3.47 -11.16 6.01
C LYS A 88 -2.50 -12.27 6.43
N MET A 89 -1.34 -11.88 6.94
CA MET A 89 -0.31 -12.82 7.42
C MET A 89 -0.78 -13.71 8.59
N ASP A 90 -1.89 -13.35 9.23
CA ASP A 90 -2.54 -14.11 10.31
C ASP A 90 -3.23 -15.41 9.84
N LEU A 91 -3.51 -15.53 8.54
CA LEU A 91 -4.15 -16.72 8.00
C LEU A 91 -3.17 -17.90 7.93
N ARG A 92 -3.62 -19.10 8.31
CA ARG A 92 -2.77 -20.31 8.31
C ARG A 92 -2.15 -20.62 6.95
N ASP A 93 -2.89 -20.34 5.88
CA ASP A 93 -2.46 -20.59 4.50
C ASP A 93 -1.82 -19.36 3.85
N ALA A 94 -1.48 -18.32 4.64
CA ALA A 94 -0.80 -17.14 4.13
C ALA A 94 0.59 -17.50 3.58
N LEU A 95 0.90 -16.98 2.40
CA LEU A 95 2.24 -17.07 1.84
C LEU A 95 3.16 -16.04 2.51
N SER A 96 4.42 -16.41 2.73
CA SER A 96 5.43 -15.45 3.20
C SER A 96 5.72 -14.39 2.13
N SER A 97 6.20 -13.23 2.56
CA SER A 97 6.62 -12.13 1.67
C SER A 97 7.63 -12.61 0.62
N VAL A 98 8.57 -13.48 0.99
CA VAL A 98 9.56 -14.06 0.06
C VAL A 98 8.89 -14.91 -1.03
N LYS A 99 7.94 -15.78 -0.66
CA LYS A 99 7.21 -16.60 -1.64
C LYS A 99 6.34 -15.75 -2.56
N ILE A 100 5.71 -14.70 -2.03
CA ILE A 100 4.90 -13.76 -2.82
C ILE A 100 5.80 -12.98 -3.78
N ALA A 101 6.93 -12.44 -3.30
CA ALA A 101 7.87 -11.69 -4.13
C ALA A 101 8.36 -12.53 -5.31
N SER A 102 8.77 -13.77 -5.05
CA SER A 102 9.18 -14.72 -6.09
C SER A 102 8.03 -15.09 -7.04
N GLY A 103 6.82 -15.34 -6.52
CA GLY A 103 5.66 -15.69 -7.34
C GLY A 103 5.20 -14.56 -8.26
N LEU A 104 5.36 -13.31 -7.83
CA LEU A 104 5.08 -12.11 -8.62
C LEU A 104 6.26 -11.66 -9.49
N GLY A 105 7.46 -12.21 -9.27
CA GLY A 105 8.66 -11.82 -9.99
C GLY A 105 9.12 -10.40 -9.69
N LEU A 106 8.99 -9.94 -8.44
CA LEU A 106 9.31 -8.55 -8.05
C LEU A 106 10.78 -8.20 -8.29
N GLU A 107 11.68 -9.19 -8.28
CA GLU A 107 13.10 -9.02 -8.61
C GLU A 107 13.35 -8.52 -10.04
N ARG A 108 12.35 -8.62 -10.92
CA ARG A 108 12.41 -8.11 -12.31
C ARG A 108 12.18 -6.60 -12.39
N ILE A 109 11.69 -5.99 -11.31
CA ILE A 109 11.51 -4.54 -11.21
C ILE A 109 12.87 -3.91 -10.86
N LEU A 110 13.59 -3.45 -11.89
CA LEU A 110 14.96 -2.93 -11.75
C LEU A 110 15.02 -1.41 -11.78
N ASP A 111 14.01 -0.76 -12.35
CA ASP A 111 13.98 0.68 -12.60
C ASP A 111 13.33 1.49 -11.46
N LYS A 112 12.73 0.80 -10.48
CA LYS A 112 11.98 1.40 -9.37
C LYS A 112 12.42 0.78 -8.04
N PRO A 113 12.65 1.59 -6.99
CA PRO A 113 12.89 1.03 -5.66
C PRO A 113 11.60 0.41 -5.13
N TRP A 114 11.68 -0.79 -4.59
CA TRP A 114 10.52 -1.46 -4.00
C TRP A 114 10.87 -2.18 -2.70
N HIS A 115 9.85 -2.38 -1.87
CA HIS A 115 9.93 -3.16 -0.64
C HIS A 115 8.67 -3.99 -0.44
N ILE A 116 8.77 -5.10 0.28
CA ILE A 116 7.64 -5.97 0.62
C ILE A 116 7.63 -6.31 2.12
N CYS A 117 6.54 -6.01 2.80
CA CYS A 117 6.31 -6.34 4.22
C CYS A 117 5.18 -7.35 4.33
N ALA A 118 5.33 -8.34 5.22
CA ALA A 118 4.18 -9.09 5.71
C ALA A 118 3.37 -8.18 6.62
N SER A 119 2.04 -8.22 6.52
CA SER A 119 1.21 -7.37 7.38
C SER A 119 -0.11 -8.01 7.76
N ASN A 120 -0.67 -7.52 8.86
CA ASN A 120 -2.02 -7.80 9.29
C ASN A 120 -2.78 -6.49 9.44
N ALA A 121 -3.58 -6.14 8.44
CA ALA A 121 -4.38 -4.93 8.50
C ALA A 121 -5.46 -4.94 9.60
N VAL A 122 -5.85 -6.09 10.14
CA VAL A 122 -6.81 -6.14 11.26
C VAL A 122 -6.17 -5.64 12.55
N THR A 123 -4.94 -6.07 12.83
CA THR A 123 -4.20 -5.67 14.06
C THR A 123 -3.32 -4.44 13.88
N GLY A 124 -2.92 -4.13 12.64
CA GLY A 124 -1.95 -3.09 12.30
C GLY A 124 -0.49 -3.57 12.26
N GLU A 125 -0.23 -4.85 12.58
CA GLU A 125 1.11 -5.44 12.54
C GLU A 125 1.72 -5.36 11.14
N GLY A 126 3.00 -5.00 11.05
CA GLY A 126 3.74 -4.86 9.79
C GLY A 126 3.40 -3.62 8.94
N LEU A 127 2.55 -2.70 9.42
CA LEU A 127 2.18 -1.48 8.66
C LEU A 127 3.08 -0.26 8.93
N GLN A 128 3.88 -0.28 10.00
CA GLN A 128 4.77 0.83 10.39
C GLN A 128 6.26 0.58 10.06
N GLU A 129 6.57 -0.60 9.53
CA GLU A 129 7.92 -1.06 9.17
C GLU A 129 8.32 -0.59 7.77
#